data_AF-A0AAW0RQE5-F1
#
_entry.id   AF-A0AAW0RQE5-F1
#
_cell.length_a   1.000
_cell.length_b   1.000
_cell.length_c   1.000
_cell.angle_alpha   90.00
_cell.angle_beta   90.00
_cell.angle_gamma   90.00
#
_symmetry.space_group_name_H-M   'P 1'
#
loop_
_entity.id
_entity.type
_entity.pdbx_description
1 polymer ?
#
loop_
_entity_poly.entity_id
_entity_poly.type
_entity_poly.pdbx_seq_one_letter_code
_entity_poly.pdbx_strand_id
1 'polypeptide(L)'
;MAHLRDSLEASAPASMFSPSVARIAATEARDWSFVDCWVASQFPDRQPPPFERNADTLKTLLALISFKDTASEEARLLARIDRDALGLLSQSRDSAATARPVTMAAMRDSLLNIIEQELSKEGSIALHYMSSMAVSAKVTLPEPEQLCAAVLDTQSAIFETEQMTFRAESLERHIHSEIVRANSLLNTIHEDICNLPEGLGKRNLELQRTVKAMTAQSPEYERRIAALKASAASSDLTVHGIIQEEQDYLALLEKRKLLEKRISIFRRLPSDPELARNELNAYRKELQGITSRRDAAFQGLVERETPVKRR
;
A
#
# COMPACT_ATOMS: atom_id res chain seq x y z
N MET A 1 -19.43 -83.40 -3.52
CA MET A 1 -19.35 -82.39 -2.44
C MET A 1 -20.18 -81.20 -2.89
N ALA A 2 -21.41 -81.15 -2.40
CA ALA A 2 -22.39 -80.13 -2.72
C ALA A 2 -22.21 -78.90 -1.82
N HIS A 3 -22.65 -77.76 -2.34
CA HIS A 3 -23.01 -76.51 -1.66
C HIS A 3 -21.93 -75.77 -0.87
N LEU A 4 -21.65 -74.53 -1.30
CA LEU A 4 -22.00 -73.34 -0.51
C LEU A 4 -21.80 -72.05 -1.34
N ARG A 5 -22.85 -71.23 -1.33
CA ARG A 5 -22.97 -69.80 -1.66
C ARG A 5 -23.16 -69.49 -3.16
N ASP A 6 -24.32 -69.08 -3.68
CA ASP A 6 -25.37 -68.14 -3.26
C ASP A 6 -24.99 -67.04 -2.25
N SER A 7 -25.37 -65.81 -2.63
CA SER A 7 -25.17 -64.52 -1.95
C SER A 7 -23.88 -63.78 -2.30
N LEU A 8 -23.87 -63.23 -3.52
CA LEU A 8 -23.58 -61.83 -3.83
C LEU A 8 -23.98 -61.58 -5.29
N GLU A 9 -25.27 -61.66 -5.59
CA GLU A 9 -25.94 -60.43 -6.04
C GLU A 9 -25.45 -59.20 -5.27
N ALA A 10 -24.49 -58.50 -5.84
CA ALA A 10 -24.41 -57.04 -5.76
C ALA A 10 -23.53 -56.55 -6.92
N SER A 11 -24.20 -55.98 -7.93
CA SER A 11 -23.61 -55.27 -9.07
C SER A 11 -23.17 -56.11 -10.27
N ALA A 12 -24.15 -56.68 -10.98
CA ALA A 12 -24.06 -56.59 -12.43
C ALA A 12 -24.04 -55.10 -12.82
N PRO A 13 -23.13 -54.59 -13.68
CA PRO A 13 -23.47 -53.44 -14.46
C PRO A 13 -24.36 -53.94 -15.60
N ALA A 14 -25.66 -54.07 -15.33
CA ALA A 14 -26.72 -54.14 -16.34
C ALA A 14 -26.85 -52.80 -17.12
N SER A 15 -25.69 -52.21 -17.45
CA SER A 15 -25.44 -50.95 -18.14
C SER A 15 -24.37 -51.11 -19.25
N MET A 16 -23.78 -52.32 -19.41
CA MET A 16 -22.69 -52.59 -20.37
C MET A 16 -23.12 -52.86 -21.82
N PHE A 17 -24.41 -52.89 -22.14
CA PHE A 17 -24.88 -53.13 -23.51
C PHE A 17 -25.90 -52.10 -23.96
N SER A 18 -25.54 -50.81 -23.92
CA SER A 18 -26.15 -49.89 -24.88
C SER A 18 -25.53 -50.14 -26.25
N PRO A 19 -26.32 -50.41 -27.31
CA PRO A 19 -25.80 -50.54 -28.68
C PRO A 19 -24.94 -49.33 -29.12
N SER A 20 -25.15 -48.16 -28.51
CA SER A 20 -24.31 -46.98 -28.72
C SER A 20 -22.90 -47.14 -28.14
N VAL A 21 -22.75 -47.66 -26.93
CA VAL A 21 -21.44 -47.87 -26.27
C VAL A 21 -20.66 -48.96 -27.00
N ALA A 22 -21.32 -50.04 -27.40
CA ALA A 22 -20.70 -51.09 -28.21
C ALA A 22 -20.23 -50.57 -29.58
N ARG A 23 -21.01 -49.68 -30.21
CA ARG A 23 -20.62 -49.03 -31.48
C ARG A 23 -19.42 -48.11 -31.29
N ILE A 24 -19.39 -47.32 -30.23
CA ILE A 24 -18.28 -46.40 -29.91
C ILE A 24 -17.00 -47.20 -29.65
N ALA A 25 -17.08 -48.27 -28.86
CA ALA A 25 -15.93 -49.16 -28.60
C ALA A 25 -15.45 -49.86 -29.87
N ALA A 26 -16.36 -50.27 -30.76
CA ALA A 26 -16.00 -50.88 -32.04
C ALA A 26 -15.34 -49.89 -33.00
N THR A 27 -15.81 -48.64 -33.06
CA THR A 27 -15.16 -47.58 -33.85
C THR A 27 -13.79 -47.23 -33.30
N GLU A 28 -13.67 -47.11 -31.98
CA GLU A 28 -12.40 -46.82 -31.31
C GLU A 28 -11.38 -47.95 -31.52
N ALA A 29 -11.81 -49.21 -31.42
CA ALA A 29 -10.95 -50.36 -31.72
C ALA A 29 -10.47 -50.37 -33.18
N ARG A 30 -11.34 -49.98 -34.13
CA ARG A 30 -10.96 -49.84 -35.55
C ARG A 30 -9.93 -48.73 -35.74
N ASP A 31 -10.14 -47.58 -35.12
CA ASP A 31 -9.24 -46.44 -35.25
C ASP A 31 -7.88 -46.73 -34.61
N TRP A 32 -7.84 -47.46 -33.49
CA TRP A 32 -6.60 -47.99 -32.91
C TRP A 32 -5.89 -48.98 -33.84
N SER A 33 -6.62 -49.89 -34.50
CA SER A 33 -5.99 -50.81 -35.47
C SER A 33 -5.37 -50.09 -36.66
N PHE A 34 -5.98 -48.98 -37.09
CA PHE A 34 -5.45 -48.12 -38.14
C PHE A 34 -4.17 -47.41 -37.69
N VAL A 35 -4.17 -46.84 -36.48
CA VAL A 35 -2.99 -46.22 -35.87
C VAL A 35 -1.87 -47.24 -35.68
N ASP A 36 -2.16 -48.45 -35.22
CA ASP A 36 -1.15 -49.50 -35.01
C ASP A 36 -0.48 -49.91 -36.34
N CYS A 37 -1.26 -50.07 -37.41
CA CYS A 37 -0.73 -50.31 -38.76
C CYS A 37 0.15 -49.15 -39.25
N TRP A 38 -0.29 -47.91 -39.03
CA TRP A 38 0.48 -46.72 -39.41
C TRP A 38 1.78 -46.60 -38.61
N VAL A 39 1.73 -46.78 -37.29
CA VAL A 39 2.92 -46.75 -36.42
C VAL A 39 3.89 -47.85 -36.83
N ALA A 40 3.43 -49.07 -37.08
CA ALA A 40 4.27 -50.16 -37.58
C ALA A 40 4.95 -49.80 -38.91
N SER A 41 4.26 -49.09 -39.81
CA SER A 41 4.86 -48.61 -41.07
C SER A 41 5.95 -47.55 -40.88
N GLN A 42 5.92 -46.78 -39.78
CA GLN A 42 6.97 -45.78 -39.49
C GLN A 42 8.23 -46.40 -38.87
N PHE A 43 8.15 -47.63 -38.34
CA PHE A 43 9.25 -48.31 -37.68
C PHE A 43 9.49 -49.70 -38.31
N PRO A 44 10.01 -49.78 -39.56
CA PRO A 44 10.17 -51.06 -40.27
C PRO A 44 11.12 -52.06 -39.58
N ASP A 45 12.09 -51.58 -38.80
CA ASP A 45 13.11 -52.40 -38.15
C ASP A 45 13.17 -52.25 -36.61
N ARG A 46 12.20 -51.55 -36.00
CA ARG A 46 12.17 -51.28 -34.55
C ARG A 46 10.77 -51.45 -33.99
N GLN A 47 10.67 -51.92 -32.75
CA GLN A 47 9.40 -51.85 -32.06
C GLN A 47 9.08 -50.38 -31.72
N PRO A 48 7.85 -49.94 -31.95
CA PRO A 48 7.46 -48.58 -31.60
C PRO A 48 7.58 -48.36 -30.08
N PRO A 49 7.95 -47.16 -29.63
CA PRO A 49 7.97 -46.82 -28.22
C PRO A 49 6.60 -47.09 -27.58
N PRO A 50 6.53 -47.63 -26.35
CA PRO A 50 5.26 -47.80 -25.66
C PRO A 50 4.66 -46.43 -25.36
N PHE A 51 3.37 -46.27 -25.63
CA PHE A 51 2.63 -45.05 -25.31
C PHE A 51 1.27 -45.41 -24.69
N GLU A 52 0.74 -44.47 -23.91
CA GLU A 52 -0.54 -44.63 -23.22
C GLU A 52 -1.68 -44.62 -24.24
N ARG A 53 -2.56 -45.63 -24.18
CA ARG A 53 -3.76 -45.71 -25.02
C ARG A 53 -4.92 -44.96 -24.37
N ASN A 54 -4.96 -43.65 -24.60
CA ASN A 54 -6.03 -42.75 -24.16
C ASN A 54 -6.79 -42.16 -25.36
N ALA A 55 -8.06 -41.82 -25.22
CA ALA A 55 -8.87 -41.18 -26.25
C ALA A 55 -8.23 -39.87 -26.79
N ASP A 56 -7.52 -39.13 -25.93
CA ASP A 56 -6.78 -37.93 -26.34
C ASP A 56 -5.57 -38.28 -27.22
N THR A 57 -4.84 -39.35 -26.90
CA THR A 57 -3.74 -39.84 -27.74
C THR A 57 -4.21 -40.39 -29.08
N LEU A 58 -5.39 -41.02 -29.13
CA LEU A 58 -5.98 -41.48 -30.38
C LEU A 58 -6.29 -40.30 -31.31
N LYS A 59 -6.92 -39.25 -30.76
CA LYS A 59 -7.24 -38.04 -31.53
C LYS A 59 -5.99 -37.34 -32.06
N THR A 60 -4.95 -37.19 -31.24
CA THR A 60 -3.71 -36.54 -31.67
C THR A 60 -2.98 -37.36 -32.73
N LEU A 61 -2.93 -38.69 -32.59
CA LEU A 61 -2.33 -39.57 -33.59
C LEU A 61 -3.10 -39.56 -34.91
N LEU A 62 -4.43 -39.62 -34.89
CA LEU A 62 -5.24 -39.49 -36.11
C LEU A 62 -5.05 -38.13 -36.80
N ALA A 63 -5.00 -37.05 -36.02
CA ALA A 63 -4.70 -35.72 -36.54
C ALA A 63 -3.31 -35.66 -37.18
N LEU A 64 -2.29 -36.24 -36.52
CA LEU A 64 -0.93 -36.32 -37.04
C LEU A 64 -0.85 -37.13 -38.35
N ILE A 65 -1.55 -38.26 -38.42
CA ILE A 65 -1.63 -39.08 -39.65
C ILE A 65 -2.21 -38.25 -40.79
N SER A 66 -3.36 -37.61 -40.55
CA SER A 66 -4.01 -36.77 -41.56
C SER A 66 -3.11 -35.62 -42.02
N PHE A 67 -2.39 -34.99 -41.09
CA PHE A 67 -1.46 -33.90 -41.39
C PHE A 67 -0.25 -34.39 -42.20
N LYS A 68 0.27 -35.57 -41.90
CA LYS A 68 1.37 -36.17 -42.67
C LYS A 68 0.92 -36.51 -44.09
N ASP A 69 -0.29 -37.02 -44.26
CA ASP A 69 -0.83 -37.34 -45.57
C ASP A 69 -1.03 -36.07 -46.42
N THR A 70 -1.57 -34.99 -45.84
CA THR A 70 -1.69 -33.70 -46.54
C THR A 70 -0.32 -33.13 -46.90
N ALA A 71 0.64 -33.14 -45.97
CA ALA A 71 1.99 -32.65 -46.22
C ALA A 71 2.72 -33.48 -47.29
N SER A 72 2.53 -34.80 -47.31
CA SER A 72 3.10 -35.68 -48.33
C SER A 72 2.49 -35.39 -49.71
N GLU A 73 1.19 -35.10 -49.79
CA GLU A 73 0.53 -34.78 -51.05
C GLU A 73 0.98 -33.42 -51.59
N GLU A 74 1.07 -32.41 -50.73
CA GLU A 74 1.63 -31.10 -51.07
C GLU A 74 3.07 -31.23 -51.59
N ALA A 75 3.92 -32.01 -50.92
CA ALA A 75 5.29 -32.25 -51.37
C ALA A 75 5.34 -32.94 -52.74
N ARG A 76 4.42 -33.88 -53.03
CA ARG A 76 4.32 -34.52 -54.35
C ARG A 76 3.86 -33.52 -55.43
N LEU A 77 2.92 -32.64 -55.11
CA LEU A 77 2.46 -31.59 -56.03
C LEU A 77 3.60 -30.61 -56.35
N LEU A 78 4.33 -30.14 -55.34
CA LEU A 78 5.50 -29.28 -55.54
C LEU A 78 6.57 -29.96 -56.40
N ALA A 79 6.93 -31.21 -56.07
CA ALA A 79 7.91 -31.96 -56.86
C ALA A 79 7.47 -32.20 -58.32
N ARG A 80 6.15 -32.26 -58.58
CA ARG A 80 5.61 -32.33 -59.94
C ARG A 80 5.73 -30.98 -60.65
N ILE A 81 5.33 -29.90 -59.99
CA ILE A 81 5.46 -28.53 -60.53
C ILE A 81 6.91 -28.23 -60.87
N ASP A 82 7.85 -28.56 -59.98
CA ASP A 82 9.28 -28.35 -60.20
C ASP A 82 9.79 -29.15 -61.40
N ARG A 83 9.38 -30.42 -61.53
CA ARG A 83 9.75 -31.25 -62.69
C ARG A 83 9.20 -30.68 -63.99
N ASP A 84 7.95 -30.23 -63.98
CA ASP A 84 7.29 -29.67 -65.15
C ASP A 84 7.95 -28.32 -65.54
N ALA A 85 8.25 -27.47 -64.56
CA ALA A 85 8.97 -26.21 -64.75
C ALA A 85 10.39 -26.42 -65.30
N LEU A 86 11.15 -27.37 -64.75
CA LEU A 86 12.47 -27.75 -65.27
C LEU A 86 12.38 -28.32 -66.69
N GLY A 87 11.32 -29.10 -66.98
CA GLY A 87 11.04 -29.60 -68.33
C GLY A 87 10.84 -28.46 -69.33
N LEU A 88 10.01 -27.46 -69.00
CA LEU A 88 9.79 -26.29 -69.85
C LEU A 88 11.08 -25.48 -70.08
N LEU A 89 11.90 -25.29 -69.05
CA LEU A 89 13.19 -24.60 -69.17
C LEU A 89 14.18 -25.37 -70.05
N SER A 90 14.25 -26.70 -69.94
CA SER A 90 15.08 -27.53 -70.81
C SER A 90 14.64 -27.46 -72.28
N GLN A 91 13.33 -27.52 -72.55
CA GLN A 91 12.79 -27.42 -73.91
C GLN A 91 13.01 -26.02 -74.53
N SER A 92 12.92 -24.97 -73.71
CA SER A 92 13.27 -23.60 -74.12
C SER A 92 14.76 -23.45 -74.44
N ARG A 93 15.64 -24.09 -73.64
CA ARG A 93 17.09 -24.12 -73.89
C ARG A 93 17.45 -24.84 -75.20
N ASP A 94 16.82 -25.97 -75.47
CA ASP A 94 17.04 -26.74 -76.71
C ASP A 94 16.49 -25.99 -77.94
N SER A 95 15.41 -25.22 -77.76
CA SER A 95 14.90 -24.33 -78.81
C SER A 95 15.82 -23.12 -79.06
N ALA A 96 16.48 -22.60 -78.01
CA ALA A 96 17.41 -21.48 -78.10
C ALA A 96 18.80 -21.83 -78.69
N ALA A 97 19.19 -23.11 -78.71
CA ALA A 97 20.46 -23.56 -79.29
C ALA A 97 20.57 -23.36 -80.82
N THR A 98 19.47 -23.00 -81.49
CA THR A 98 19.43 -22.66 -82.93
C THR A 98 19.55 -21.15 -83.21
N ALA A 99 19.58 -20.29 -82.19
CA ALA A 99 19.75 -18.85 -82.32
C ALA A 99 21.10 -18.39 -81.71
N ARG A 100 21.76 -17.44 -82.39
CA ARG A 100 23.07 -16.80 -82.10
C ARG A 100 23.49 -16.70 -80.61
N PRO A 101 24.81 -16.68 -80.31
CA PRO A 101 25.30 -16.57 -78.95
C PRO A 101 24.91 -15.21 -78.36
N VAL A 102 23.92 -15.22 -77.48
CA VAL A 102 23.56 -14.08 -76.63
C VAL A 102 24.76 -13.82 -75.72
N THR A 103 25.31 -12.61 -75.75
CA THR A 103 26.38 -12.22 -74.82
C THR A 103 25.86 -12.32 -73.38
N MET A 104 26.72 -12.75 -72.44
CA MET A 104 26.35 -12.92 -71.02
C MET A 104 25.66 -11.68 -70.43
N ALA A 105 26.04 -10.48 -70.87
CA ALA A 105 25.39 -9.23 -70.48
C ALA A 105 23.94 -9.13 -70.97
N ALA A 106 23.67 -9.43 -72.24
CA ALA A 106 22.30 -9.41 -72.79
C ALA A 106 21.41 -10.49 -72.17
N MET A 107 21.98 -11.65 -71.83
CA MET A 107 21.27 -12.68 -71.07
C MET A 107 20.95 -12.22 -69.65
N ARG A 108 21.91 -11.60 -68.96
CA ARG A 108 21.70 -11.02 -67.63
C ARG A 108 20.60 -9.95 -67.66
N ASP A 109 20.63 -9.03 -68.62
CA ASP A 109 19.64 -7.96 -68.71
C ASP A 109 18.25 -8.51 -69.05
N SER A 110 18.18 -9.53 -69.91
CA SER A 110 16.93 -10.25 -70.18
C SER A 110 16.39 -10.96 -68.94
N LEU A 111 17.27 -11.61 -68.14
CA LEU A 111 16.88 -12.28 -66.90
C LEU A 111 16.40 -11.28 -65.84
N LEU A 112 17.09 -10.15 -65.68
CA LEU A 112 16.67 -9.09 -64.76
C LEU A 112 15.31 -8.53 -65.15
N ASN A 113 15.05 -8.33 -66.45
CA ASN A 113 13.76 -7.84 -66.93
C ASN A 113 12.63 -8.86 -66.74
N ILE A 114 12.91 -10.16 -66.90
CA ILE A 114 11.94 -11.23 -66.58
C ILE A 114 11.67 -11.25 -65.06
N ILE A 115 12.71 -11.17 -64.23
CA ILE A 115 12.55 -11.11 -62.77
C ILE A 115 11.74 -9.89 -62.36
N GLU A 116 11.97 -8.73 -62.98
CA GLU A 116 11.23 -7.50 -62.71
C GLU A 116 9.75 -7.61 -63.11
N GLN A 117 9.43 -8.32 -64.20
CA GLN A 117 8.06 -8.55 -64.65
C GLN A 117 7.31 -9.62 -63.84
N GLU A 118 8.02 -10.66 -63.39
CA GLU A 118 7.46 -11.75 -62.58
C GLU A 118 7.46 -11.44 -61.07
N LEU A 119 8.05 -10.31 -60.66
CA LEU A 119 8.05 -9.91 -59.25
C LEU A 119 6.64 -9.52 -58.81
N SER A 120 6.16 -10.15 -57.74
CA SER A 120 4.92 -9.73 -57.11
C SER A 120 5.02 -8.28 -56.61
N LYS A 121 3.87 -7.60 -56.49
CA LYS A 121 3.81 -6.24 -55.91
C LYS A 121 4.42 -6.19 -54.51
N GLU A 122 4.29 -7.27 -53.75
CA GLU A 122 4.87 -7.39 -52.41
C GLU A 122 6.40 -7.54 -52.46
N GLY A 123 6.92 -8.30 -53.44
CA GLY A 123 8.35 -8.44 -53.65
C GLY A 123 9.03 -7.13 -54.05
N SER A 124 8.39 -6.30 -54.89
CA SER A 124 8.95 -5.00 -55.28
C SER A 124 8.97 -4.00 -54.11
N ILE A 125 7.91 -4.00 -53.30
CA ILE A 125 7.82 -3.21 -52.07
C ILE A 125 8.90 -3.65 -51.07
N ALA A 126 9.08 -4.96 -50.86
CA ALA A 126 10.10 -5.49 -49.96
C ALA A 126 11.53 -5.11 -50.40
N LEU A 127 11.85 -5.23 -51.70
CA LEU A 127 13.14 -4.80 -52.26
C LEU A 127 13.36 -3.29 -52.12
N HIS A 128 12.33 -2.47 -52.34
CA HIS A 128 12.41 -1.03 -52.11
C HIS A 128 12.68 -0.70 -50.64
N TYR A 129 12.02 -1.39 -49.69
CA TYR A 129 12.30 -1.20 -48.26
C TYR A 129 13.70 -1.67 -47.87
N MET A 130 14.15 -2.82 -48.37
CA MET A 130 15.51 -3.31 -48.12
C MET A 130 16.57 -2.34 -48.64
N SER A 131 16.42 -1.82 -49.86
CA SER A 131 17.35 -0.83 -50.42
C SER A 131 17.33 0.48 -49.62
N SER A 132 16.15 0.98 -49.25
CA SER A 132 16.01 2.19 -48.43
C SER A 132 16.66 2.01 -47.05
N MET A 133 16.48 0.83 -46.44
CA MET A 133 17.08 0.48 -45.16
C MET A 133 18.60 0.31 -45.27
N ALA A 134 19.08 -0.30 -46.36
CA ALA A 134 20.51 -0.45 -46.64
C ALA A 134 21.22 0.91 -46.78
N VAL A 135 20.58 1.86 -47.46
CA VAL A 135 21.10 3.24 -47.58
C VAL A 135 21.15 3.91 -46.21
N SER A 136 20.09 3.75 -45.41
CA SER A 136 20.00 4.34 -44.07
C SER A 136 21.04 3.73 -43.11
N ALA A 137 21.21 2.42 -43.16
CA ALA A 137 22.19 1.66 -42.38
C ALA A 137 23.62 1.72 -42.96
N LYS A 138 23.82 2.34 -44.13
CA LYS A 138 25.08 2.42 -44.87
C LYS A 138 25.74 1.06 -45.16
N VAL A 139 24.91 0.06 -45.49
CA VAL A 139 25.35 -1.30 -45.83
C VAL A 139 25.44 -1.46 -47.35
N THR A 140 26.59 -1.89 -47.85
CA THR A 140 26.87 -2.01 -49.30
C THR A 140 26.26 -3.27 -49.93
N LEU A 141 26.08 -4.34 -49.17
CA LEU A 141 25.42 -5.57 -49.59
C LEU A 141 24.36 -5.96 -48.55
N PRO A 142 23.08 -5.62 -48.77
CA PRO A 142 22.05 -5.83 -47.77
C PRO A 142 21.65 -7.31 -47.69
N GLU A 143 22.27 -8.04 -46.78
CA GLU A 143 21.68 -9.29 -46.30
C GLU A 143 20.59 -8.98 -45.26
N PRO A 144 19.45 -9.71 -45.29
CA PRO A 144 18.33 -9.46 -44.40
C PRO A 144 18.73 -9.55 -42.92
N GLU A 145 19.63 -10.47 -42.57
CA GLU A 145 20.14 -10.62 -41.20
C GLU A 145 20.91 -9.37 -40.72
N GLN A 146 21.73 -8.78 -41.59
CA GLN A 146 22.50 -7.57 -41.27
C GLN A 146 21.59 -6.35 -41.13
N LEU A 147 20.57 -6.23 -41.99
CA LEU A 147 19.58 -5.18 -41.88
C LEU A 147 18.74 -5.33 -40.60
N CYS A 148 18.32 -6.55 -40.25
CA CYS A 148 17.60 -6.81 -39.01
C CYS A 148 18.44 -6.46 -37.78
N ALA A 149 19.72 -6.82 -37.74
CA ALA A 149 20.63 -6.44 -36.68
C ALA A 149 20.74 -4.91 -36.55
N ALA A 150 20.96 -4.20 -37.66
CA ALA A 150 21.01 -2.75 -37.67
C ALA A 150 19.71 -2.10 -37.17
N VAL A 151 18.55 -2.64 -37.56
CA VAL A 151 17.25 -2.16 -37.05
C VAL A 151 17.14 -2.36 -35.55
N LEU A 152 17.48 -3.54 -35.03
CA LEU A 152 17.45 -3.82 -33.60
C LEU A 152 18.41 -2.92 -32.82
N ASP A 153 19.61 -2.69 -33.34
CA ASP A 153 20.59 -1.79 -32.74
C ASP A 153 20.07 -0.35 -32.69
N THR A 154 19.47 0.14 -33.78
CA THR A 154 18.86 1.48 -33.80
C THR A 154 17.68 1.58 -32.84
N GLN A 155 16.84 0.54 -32.75
CA GLN A 155 15.71 0.51 -31.83
C GLN A 155 16.16 0.47 -30.37
N SER A 156 17.21 -0.30 -30.07
CA SER A 156 17.84 -0.33 -28.75
C SER A 156 18.39 1.04 -28.38
N ALA A 157 19.11 1.69 -29.30
CA ALA A 157 19.65 3.03 -29.09
C ALA A 157 18.53 4.07 -28.84
N ILE A 158 17.44 4.02 -29.62
CA ILE A 158 16.27 4.89 -29.42
C ILE A 158 15.72 4.70 -28.01
N PHE A 159 15.42 3.45 -27.63
CA PHE A 159 14.86 3.15 -26.31
C PHE A 159 15.79 3.58 -25.16
N GLU A 160 17.09 3.35 -25.28
CA GLU A 160 18.07 3.79 -24.28
C GLU A 160 18.07 5.32 -24.15
N THR A 161 18.05 6.04 -25.27
CA THR A 161 18.00 7.51 -25.24
C THR A 161 16.70 8.03 -24.64
N GLU A 162 15.54 7.44 -24.96
CA GLU A 162 14.25 7.77 -24.34
C GLU A 162 14.23 7.48 -22.84
N GLN A 163 14.84 6.38 -22.41
CA GLN A 163 14.97 6.09 -20.99
C GLN A 163 15.88 7.11 -20.29
N MET A 164 16.99 7.51 -20.92
CA MET A 164 17.89 8.52 -20.39
C MET A 164 17.22 9.90 -20.29
N THR A 165 16.44 10.30 -21.28
CA THR A 165 15.69 11.57 -21.22
C THR A 165 14.67 11.56 -20.09
N PHE A 166 13.89 10.48 -19.93
CA PHE A 166 12.95 10.36 -18.82
C PHE A 166 13.65 10.44 -17.44
N ARG A 167 14.81 9.79 -17.29
CA ARG A 167 15.61 9.87 -16.06
C ARG A 167 16.12 11.28 -15.81
N ALA A 168 16.62 11.96 -16.85
CA ALA A 168 17.09 13.33 -16.75
C ALA A 168 15.97 14.29 -16.34
N GLU A 169 14.79 14.19 -16.95
CA GLU A 169 13.60 14.97 -16.58
C GLU A 169 13.17 14.71 -15.13
N SER A 170 13.28 13.46 -14.66
CA SER A 170 12.97 13.14 -13.27
C SER A 170 13.96 13.77 -12.30
N LEU A 171 15.26 13.78 -12.65
CA LEU A 171 16.29 14.43 -11.85
C LEU A 171 16.09 15.94 -11.86
N GLU A 172 15.77 16.54 -13.00
CA GLU A 172 15.48 17.97 -13.14
C GLU A 172 14.32 18.37 -12.22
N ARG A 173 13.19 17.63 -12.28
CA ARG A 173 12.04 17.86 -11.39
C ARG A 173 12.43 17.75 -9.92
N HIS A 174 13.26 16.79 -9.56
CA HIS A 174 13.74 16.62 -8.19
C HIS A 174 14.60 17.81 -7.75
N ILE A 175 15.61 18.19 -8.54
CA ILE A 175 16.47 19.34 -8.26
C ILE A 175 15.63 20.61 -8.12
N HIS A 176 14.67 20.83 -9.02
CA HIS A 176 13.77 21.98 -8.93
C HIS A 176 12.98 21.98 -7.61
N SER A 177 12.45 20.82 -7.21
CA SER A 177 11.73 20.69 -5.93
C SER A 177 12.63 20.96 -4.71
N GLU A 178 13.90 20.53 -4.75
CA GLU A 178 14.87 20.80 -3.69
C GLU A 178 15.27 22.27 -3.66
N ILE A 179 15.40 22.94 -4.82
CA ILE A 179 15.64 24.39 -4.89
C ILE A 179 14.47 25.15 -4.27
N VAL A 180 13.23 24.81 -4.62
CA VAL A 180 12.03 25.43 -4.04
C VAL A 180 11.99 25.22 -2.53
N ARG A 181 12.31 24.00 -2.06
CA ARG A 181 12.37 23.67 -0.62
C ARG A 181 13.50 24.43 0.10
N ALA A 182 14.68 24.54 -0.49
CA ALA A 182 15.79 25.28 0.08
C ALA A 182 15.46 26.77 0.18
N ASN A 183 14.82 27.34 -0.84
CA ASN A 183 14.37 28.72 -0.83
C ASN A 183 13.28 28.97 0.21
N SER A 184 12.33 28.05 0.40
CA SER A 184 11.32 28.20 1.47
C SER A 184 11.95 28.11 2.87
N LEU A 185 12.95 27.25 3.06
CA LEU A 185 13.72 27.18 4.30
C LEU A 185 14.53 28.47 4.53
N LEU A 186 15.16 29.02 3.50
CA LEU A 186 15.88 30.30 3.62
C LEU A 186 14.92 31.45 3.94
N ASN A 187 13.74 31.49 3.33
CA ASN A 187 12.74 32.51 3.61
C ASN A 187 12.21 32.39 5.04
N THR A 188 11.92 31.19 5.53
CA THR A 188 11.48 30.98 6.92
C THR A 188 12.57 31.39 7.92
N ILE A 189 13.83 31.01 7.68
CA ILE A 189 14.95 31.46 8.51
C ILE A 189 15.11 32.98 8.45
N HIS A 190 14.96 33.59 7.27
CA HIS A 190 15.05 35.03 7.11
C HIS A 190 13.92 35.76 7.84
N GLU A 191 12.68 35.26 7.73
CA GLU A 191 11.53 35.75 8.47
C GLU A 191 11.76 35.62 9.97
N ASP A 192 12.24 34.47 10.46
CA ASP A 192 12.58 34.29 11.87
C ASP A 192 13.62 35.32 12.32
N ILE A 193 14.73 35.48 11.58
CA ILE A 193 15.78 36.47 11.89
C ILE A 193 15.23 37.90 11.90
N CYS A 194 14.36 38.25 10.95
CA CYS A 194 13.72 39.57 10.89
C CYS A 194 12.68 39.78 12.01
N ASN A 195 12.06 38.70 12.48
CA ASN A 195 11.08 38.71 13.56
C ASN A 195 11.70 38.58 14.96
N LEU A 196 13.02 38.40 15.06
CA LEU A 196 13.71 38.36 16.35
C LEU A 196 13.58 39.74 17.04
N PRO A 197 12.99 39.82 18.25
CA PRO A 197 12.87 41.09 18.96
C PRO A 197 14.24 41.73 19.18
N GLU A 198 14.39 42.98 18.72
CA GLU A 198 15.61 43.75 18.93
C GLU A 198 15.97 43.80 20.43
N GLY A 199 17.20 43.42 20.76
CA GLY A 199 17.68 43.42 22.15
C GLY A 199 17.75 42.06 22.85
N LEU A 200 17.41 40.94 22.18
CA LEU A 200 17.66 39.59 22.73
C LEU A 200 19.11 39.37 23.15
N GLY A 201 20.08 39.86 22.36
CA GLY A 201 21.50 39.80 22.74
C GLY A 201 21.83 40.60 24.01
N LYS A 202 21.22 41.78 24.19
CA LYS A 202 21.37 42.61 25.40
C LYS A 202 20.74 41.89 26.60
N ARG A 203 19.54 41.34 26.45
CA ARG A 203 18.84 40.58 27.51
C ARG A 203 19.58 39.29 27.86
N ASN A 204 20.17 38.60 26.89
CA ASN A 204 20.99 37.41 27.14
C ASN A 204 22.25 37.76 27.93
N LEU A 205 22.95 38.84 27.56
CA LEU A 205 24.10 39.33 28.32
C LEU A 205 23.72 39.77 29.74
N GLU A 206 22.58 40.42 29.90
CA GLU A 206 22.06 40.78 31.22
C GLU A 206 21.74 39.54 32.06
N LEU A 207 21.05 38.54 31.48
CA LEU A 207 20.79 37.26 32.13
C LEU A 207 22.08 36.51 32.49
N GLN A 208 23.10 36.53 31.62
CA GLN A 208 24.40 35.94 31.96
C GLN A 208 25.07 36.66 33.12
N ARG A 209 24.97 37.99 33.21
CA ARG A 209 25.50 38.77 34.33
C ARG A 209 24.74 38.48 35.62
N THR A 210 23.42 38.39 35.58
CA THR A 210 22.61 38.07 36.77
C THR A 210 22.85 36.64 37.23
N VAL A 211 22.94 35.67 36.32
CA VAL A 211 23.30 34.28 36.65
C VAL A 211 24.69 34.21 37.27
N LYS A 212 25.69 34.92 36.71
CA LYS A 212 27.04 35.00 37.30
C LYS A 212 27.01 35.62 38.70
N ALA A 213 26.23 36.67 38.90
CA ALA A 213 26.07 37.30 40.22
C ALA A 213 25.39 36.35 41.22
N MET A 214 24.32 35.66 40.83
CA MET A 214 23.62 34.69 41.68
C MET A 214 24.48 33.46 42.00
N THR A 215 25.23 32.93 41.04
CA THR A 215 26.18 31.83 41.29
C THR A 215 27.32 32.27 42.19
N ALA A 216 27.79 33.52 42.10
CA ALA A 216 28.74 34.08 43.05
C ALA A 216 28.17 34.23 44.48
N GLN A 217 26.86 34.42 44.63
CA GLN A 217 26.18 34.47 45.93
C GLN A 217 25.83 33.07 46.49
N SER A 218 25.78 32.02 45.66
CA SER A 218 25.54 30.63 46.10
C SER A 218 26.38 30.20 47.30
N PRO A 219 27.72 30.40 47.34
CA PRO A 219 28.52 29.99 48.49
C PRO A 219 28.21 30.80 49.76
N GLU A 220 27.69 32.02 49.65
CA GLU A 220 27.26 32.79 50.82
C GLU A 220 25.96 32.24 51.40
N TYR A 221 24.99 31.90 50.55
CA TYR A 221 23.76 31.23 51.00
C TYR A 221 24.05 29.83 51.54
N GLU A 222 24.95 29.07 50.93
CA GLU A 222 25.41 27.78 51.46
C GLU A 222 26.07 27.93 52.82
N ARG A 223 26.95 28.94 53.02
CA ARG A 223 27.53 29.26 54.33
C ARG A 223 26.46 29.66 55.35
N ARG A 224 25.45 30.44 54.94
CA ARG A 224 24.35 30.85 55.82
C ARG A 224 23.46 29.68 56.20
N ILE A 225 23.18 28.77 55.28
CA ILE A 225 22.48 27.50 55.54
C ILE A 225 23.32 26.60 56.44
N ALA A 226 24.63 26.50 56.21
CA ALA A 226 25.53 25.75 57.08
C ALA A 226 25.58 26.35 58.49
N ALA A 227 25.60 27.68 58.63
CA ALA A 227 25.53 28.38 59.91
C ALA A 227 24.18 28.19 60.60
N LEU A 228 23.07 28.25 59.87
CA LEU A 228 21.74 27.95 60.40
C LEU A 228 21.61 26.49 60.81
N LYS A 229 22.17 25.55 60.03
CA LYS A 229 22.23 24.13 60.40
C LYS A 229 23.12 23.91 61.62
N ALA A 230 24.24 24.62 61.76
CA ALA A 230 25.09 24.54 62.94
C ALA A 230 24.40 25.15 64.18
N SER A 231 23.67 26.26 64.02
CA SER A 231 22.83 26.84 65.07
C SER A 231 21.65 25.95 65.42
N ALA A 232 21.02 25.29 64.45
CA ALA A 232 19.93 24.35 64.67
C ALA A 232 20.42 23.01 65.24
N ALA A 233 21.64 22.59 64.93
CA ALA A 233 22.31 21.45 65.56
C ALA A 233 22.68 21.70 67.03
N SER A 234 22.70 22.97 67.49
CA SER A 234 22.81 23.29 68.92
C SER A 234 21.49 23.11 69.67
N SER A 235 20.37 23.08 68.94
CA SER A 235 19.07 22.60 69.41
C SER A 235 18.86 21.21 68.81
N ASP A 236 19.56 20.21 69.34
CA ASP A 236 19.26 18.81 69.07
C ASP A 236 17.78 18.59 69.33
N LEU A 237 16.99 18.61 68.25
CA LEU A 237 15.57 18.30 68.22
C LEU A 237 15.47 16.82 68.56
N THR A 238 15.60 16.55 69.86
CA THR A 238 15.58 15.22 70.42
C THR A 238 14.20 14.66 70.12
N VAL A 239 14.10 13.38 69.72
CA VAL A 239 12.81 12.72 69.48
C VAL A 239 11.83 12.93 70.65
N HIS A 240 12.36 13.07 71.86
CA HIS A 240 11.60 13.43 73.05
C HIS A 240 10.95 14.83 72.98
N GLY A 241 11.63 15.84 72.44
CA GLY A 241 11.09 17.17 72.21
C GLY A 241 9.96 17.17 71.17
N ILE A 242 10.10 16.36 70.11
CA ILE A 242 9.03 16.16 69.11
C ILE A 242 7.80 15.52 69.75
N ILE A 243 7.99 14.49 70.58
CA ILE A 243 6.89 13.82 71.30
C ILE A 243 6.20 14.80 72.27
N GLN A 244 6.97 15.64 72.96
CA GLN A 244 6.42 16.65 73.86
C GLN A 244 5.63 17.72 73.11
N GLU A 245 6.15 18.23 72.00
CA GLU A 245 5.44 19.17 71.12
C GLU A 245 4.17 18.54 70.51
N GLU A 246 4.21 17.26 70.16
CA GLU A 246 3.03 16.52 69.67
C GLU A 246 1.96 16.41 70.75
N GLN A 247 2.34 16.10 72.00
CA GLN A 247 1.42 16.05 73.14
C GLN A 247 0.81 17.43 73.43
N ASP A 248 1.63 18.48 73.42
CA ASP A 248 1.17 19.85 73.61
C ASP A 248 0.22 20.29 72.48
N TYR A 249 0.51 19.91 71.23
CA TYR A 249 -0.34 20.17 70.08
C TYR A 249 -1.69 19.45 70.19
N LEU A 250 -1.70 18.17 70.56
CA LEU A 250 -2.92 17.41 70.78
C LEU A 250 -3.78 18.04 71.88
N ALA A 251 -3.17 18.44 73.00
CA ALA A 251 -3.87 19.16 74.06
C ALA A 251 -4.44 20.51 73.59
N LEU A 252 -3.71 21.24 72.73
CA LEU A 252 -4.18 22.48 72.12
C LEU A 252 -5.36 22.24 71.15
N LEU A 253 -5.33 21.12 70.42
CA LEU A 253 -6.39 20.72 69.50
C LEU A 253 -7.67 20.37 70.27
N GLU A 254 -7.57 19.68 71.41
CA GLU A 254 -8.72 19.44 72.30
C GLU A 254 -9.29 20.74 72.86
N LYS A 255 -8.43 21.66 73.33
CA LYS A 255 -8.84 23.00 73.77
C LYS A 255 -9.53 23.76 72.65
N ARG A 256 -8.98 23.73 71.43
CA ARG A 256 -9.60 24.34 70.25
C ARG A 256 -10.96 23.73 69.98
N LYS A 257 -11.12 22.40 70.00
CA LYS A 257 -12.41 21.73 69.80
C LYS A 257 -13.44 22.16 70.85
N LEU A 258 -13.03 22.30 72.12
CA LEU A 258 -13.89 22.82 73.19
C LEU A 258 -14.29 24.28 72.96
N LEU A 259 -13.32 25.13 72.62
CA LEU A 259 -13.56 26.54 72.29
C LEU A 259 -14.46 26.67 71.06
N GLU A 260 -14.26 25.87 70.03
CA GLU A 260 -15.05 25.86 68.81
C GLU A 260 -16.49 25.37 69.07
N LYS A 261 -16.68 24.36 69.92
CA LYS A 261 -18.01 24.00 70.42
C LYS A 261 -18.67 25.17 71.15
N ARG A 262 -17.93 25.86 72.03
CA ARG A 262 -18.45 27.02 72.76
C ARG A 262 -18.78 28.19 71.85
N ILE A 263 -17.94 28.47 70.84
CA ILE A 263 -18.17 29.50 69.81
C ILE A 263 -19.30 29.11 68.87
N SER A 264 -19.52 27.82 68.60
CA SER A 264 -20.59 27.35 67.71
C SER A 264 -21.98 27.77 68.18
N ILE A 265 -22.18 27.89 69.50
CA ILE A 265 -23.41 28.41 70.11
C ILE A 265 -23.64 29.88 69.71
N PHE A 266 -22.57 30.63 69.50
CA PHE A 266 -22.59 32.06 69.15
C PHE A 266 -22.41 32.32 67.65
N ARG A 267 -22.32 31.29 66.77
CA ARG A 267 -22.16 31.48 65.31
C ARG A 267 -23.32 32.23 64.63
N ARG A 268 -24.47 32.35 65.29
CA ARG A 268 -25.60 33.15 64.81
C ARG A 268 -25.52 34.63 65.20
N LEU A 269 -24.53 35.02 66.01
CA LEU A 269 -24.28 36.41 66.37
C LEU A 269 -23.14 36.97 65.49
N PRO A 270 -23.27 38.21 64.99
CA PRO A 270 -22.20 38.91 64.29
C PRO A 270 -20.91 38.99 65.12
N SER A 271 -19.75 38.98 64.46
CA SER A 271 -18.43 39.01 65.13
C SER A 271 -18.16 40.32 65.90
N ASP A 272 -18.91 41.39 65.60
CA ASP A 272 -18.83 42.68 66.28
C ASP A 272 -19.81 42.74 67.46
N PRO A 273 -19.35 43.08 68.68
CA PRO A 273 -20.16 43.02 69.90
C PRO A 273 -21.34 44.02 69.89
N GLU A 274 -21.17 45.18 69.25
CA GLU A 274 -22.21 46.20 69.15
C GLU A 274 -23.32 45.81 68.15
N LEU A 275 -22.97 45.17 67.04
CA LEU A 275 -23.95 44.64 66.08
C LEU A 275 -24.74 43.47 66.68
N ALA A 276 -24.07 42.57 67.41
CA ALA A 276 -24.73 41.49 68.12
C ALA A 276 -25.72 42.00 69.19
N ARG A 277 -25.39 43.09 69.90
CA ARG A 277 -26.31 43.74 70.84
C ARG A 277 -27.53 44.32 70.13
N ASN A 278 -27.33 44.92 68.96
CA ASN A 278 -28.42 45.49 68.17
C ASN A 278 -29.38 44.42 67.65
N GLU A 279 -28.87 43.31 67.11
CA GLU A 279 -29.72 42.19 66.67
C GLU A 279 -30.48 41.54 67.83
N LEU A 280 -29.84 41.34 68.98
CA LEU A 280 -30.50 40.80 70.17
C LEU A 280 -31.62 41.75 70.65
N ASN A 281 -31.38 43.05 70.62
CA ASN A 281 -32.41 44.05 70.92
C ASN A 281 -33.54 44.06 69.88
N ALA A 282 -33.25 43.83 68.59
CA ALA A 282 -34.26 43.67 67.55
C ALA A 282 -35.13 42.43 67.81
N TYR A 283 -34.53 41.28 68.07
CA TYR A 283 -35.28 40.06 68.44
C TYR A 283 -36.10 40.23 69.72
N ARG A 284 -35.60 40.95 70.73
CA ARG A 284 -36.37 41.29 71.93
C ARG A 284 -37.58 42.16 71.61
N LYS A 285 -37.43 43.15 70.73
CA LYS A 285 -38.54 43.99 70.27
C LYS A 285 -39.57 43.18 69.48
N GLU A 286 -39.13 42.27 68.61
CA GLU A 286 -40.04 41.35 67.90
C GLU A 286 -40.80 40.45 68.86
N LEU A 287 -40.12 39.85 69.84
CA LEU A 287 -40.74 38.99 70.85
C LEU A 287 -41.74 39.79 71.68
N GLN A 288 -41.40 41.01 72.09
CA GLN A 288 -42.32 41.91 72.77
C GLN A 288 -43.51 42.27 71.87
N GLY A 289 -43.30 42.54 70.58
CA GLY A 289 -44.36 42.81 69.62
C GLY A 289 -45.31 41.62 69.40
N ILE A 290 -44.77 40.40 69.30
CA ILE A 290 -45.57 39.17 69.24
C ILE A 290 -46.34 38.97 70.54
N THR A 291 -45.71 39.24 71.69
CA THR A 291 -46.35 39.15 73.01
C THR A 291 -47.48 40.17 73.13
N SER A 292 -47.27 41.42 72.74
CA SER A 292 -48.32 42.45 72.75
C SER A 292 -49.44 42.15 71.75
N ARG A 293 -49.15 41.58 70.58
CA ARG A 293 -50.20 41.09 69.65
C ARG A 293 -50.99 39.93 70.25
N ARG A 294 -50.30 38.97 70.88
CA ARG A 294 -50.94 37.86 71.59
C ARG A 294 -51.85 38.42 72.69
N ASP A 295 -51.35 39.36 73.49
CA ASP A 295 -52.10 39.94 74.61
C ASP A 295 -53.27 40.80 74.11
N ALA A 296 -53.12 41.54 73.01
CA ALA A 296 -54.21 42.30 72.37
C ALA A 296 -55.26 41.39 71.73
N ALA A 297 -54.84 40.30 71.06
CA ALA A 297 -55.76 39.29 70.55
C ALA A 297 -56.49 38.58 71.70
N PHE A 298 -55.80 38.33 72.82
CA PHE A 298 -56.39 37.77 74.03
C PHE A 298 -57.40 38.73 74.66
N GLN A 299 -57.06 40.03 74.78
CA GLN A 299 -57.98 41.07 75.23
C GLN A 299 -59.20 41.18 74.33
N GLY A 300 -59.03 41.18 73.00
CA GLY A 300 -60.14 41.20 72.06
C GLY A 300 -61.02 39.94 72.10
N LEU A 301 -60.46 38.79 72.46
CA LEU A 301 -61.23 37.56 72.70
C LEU A 301 -62.01 37.66 74.02
N VAL A 302 -61.37 38.15 75.08
CA VAL A 302 -61.99 38.39 76.39
C VAL A 302 -63.15 39.40 76.27
N GLU A 303 -62.95 40.52 75.58
CA GLU A 303 -63.98 41.55 75.38
C GLU A 303 -65.19 41.06 74.57
N ARG A 304 -64.99 40.10 73.65
CA ARG A 304 -66.08 39.49 72.86
C ARG A 304 -66.91 38.49 73.66
N GLU A 305 -66.30 37.80 74.61
CA GLU A 305 -67.01 36.82 75.46
C GLU A 305 -67.55 37.44 76.76
N THR A 306 -67.16 38.67 77.10
CA THR A 306 -67.72 39.40 78.25
C THR A 306 -68.80 40.41 77.83
N PRO A 307 -70.07 40.26 78.26
CA PRO A 307 -71.12 41.22 77.94
C PRO A 307 -70.92 42.53 78.72
N VAL A 308 -70.61 43.62 78.01
CA VAL A 308 -70.50 44.97 78.60
C VAL A 308 -71.89 45.49 78.98
N LYS A 309 -72.14 45.69 80.29
CA LYS A 309 -73.27 46.47 80.81
C LYS A 309 -73.12 47.94 80.41
N ARG A 310 -73.99 48.44 79.53
CA ARG A 310 -74.21 49.88 79.33
C ARG A 310 -74.80 50.50 80.60
N ARG A 311 -74.28 51.66 81.00
CA ARG A 311 -75.03 52.66 81.81
C ARG A 311 -75.57 53.70 80.85
#